data_AF-A0A8H3XHG1-F1
#
_entry.id   AF-A0A8H3XHG1-F1
#
_cell.length_a   1.000
_cell.length_b   1.000
_cell.length_c   1.000
_cell.angle_alpha   90.00
_cell.angle_beta   90.00
_cell.angle_gamma   90.00
#
_symmetry.space_group_name_H-M   'P 1'
#
loop_
_entity.id
_entity.type
_entity.pdbx_description
1 polymer ?
#
loop_
_entity_poly.entity_id
_entity_poly.type
_entity_poly.pdbx_seq_one_letter_code
_entity_poly.pdbx_strand_id
1 'polypeptide(L)'
;MKLDDFSLEILVNGKPLQEFTEKISNNNVMTTGPSYLRKGIAAPEEPSLFTHYAAVQEFGTRYTIKVSVPPSCCSTENPIKVFLYVDGEFDYSYTDLNPTKLSETRTCFWSKNRDKIYYFKFDPTIWSEEKNGINNISIQKRCLFGGPGAISAYFYRAERVPWNVSPPPDYDVESAVIPENNDTRAIKLTTQYEVRRVPNPSITRFSTYLQEKGYPLAVFHLHYRAAAWLRARGHDVAFPRPTNQLTMISNNVDLEHNGIKRERIEIKEESDDEVVIFNNIKRPKREQNHEVIVISSDEDED
;
A
#
# COMPACT_ATOMS: atom_id res chain seq x y z
N MET A 1 9.94 7.67 0.31
CA MET A 1 10.11 7.78 -1.15
C MET A 1 9.92 9.24 -1.49
N LYS A 2 10.79 9.81 -2.33
CA LYS A 2 10.73 11.23 -2.70
C LYS A 2 10.96 11.41 -4.19
N LEU A 3 10.05 12.11 -4.87
CA LEU A 3 10.17 12.53 -6.29
C LEU A 3 9.71 14.00 -6.41
N ASP A 4 10.54 14.89 -6.97
CA ASP A 4 10.29 16.35 -7.06
C ASP A 4 9.61 16.95 -5.81
N ASP A 5 10.19 16.66 -4.64
CA ASP A 5 9.72 17.13 -3.33
C ASP A 5 8.34 16.62 -2.85
N PHE A 6 7.60 15.87 -3.66
CA PHE A 6 6.53 15.01 -3.17
C PHE A 6 7.14 13.85 -2.37
N SER A 7 6.48 13.45 -1.28
CA SER A 7 6.94 12.31 -0.49
C SER A 7 5.83 11.38 -0.02
N LEU A 8 6.20 10.10 0.09
CA LEU A 8 5.44 9.04 0.74
C LEU A 8 6.41 8.26 1.64
N GLU A 9 6.18 8.25 2.93
CA GLU A 9 7.04 7.60 3.93
C GLU A 9 6.24 6.59 4.75
N ILE A 10 6.86 5.47 5.10
CA ILE A 10 6.35 4.55 6.13
C ILE A 10 7.14 4.81 7.40
N LEU A 11 6.45 5.16 8.48
CA LEU A 11 7.06 5.43 9.78
C LEU A 11 6.72 4.32 10.77
N VAL A 12 7.73 3.80 11.46
CA VAL A 12 7.60 2.93 12.63
C VAL A 12 8.13 3.69 13.83
N ASN A 13 7.34 3.80 14.90
CA ASN A 13 7.69 4.60 16.08
C ASN A 13 8.11 6.05 15.74
N GLY A 14 7.43 6.65 14.77
CA GLY A 14 7.71 8.01 14.28
C GLY A 14 8.97 8.17 13.43
N LYS A 15 9.69 7.08 13.12
CA LYS A 15 10.91 7.10 12.30
C LYS A 15 10.66 6.45 10.94
N PRO A 16 11.11 7.06 9.82
CA PRO A 16 11.03 6.44 8.51
C PRO A 16 11.76 5.11 8.48
N LEU A 17 11.15 4.12 7.82
CA LEU A 17 11.83 2.88 7.48
C LEU A 17 12.97 3.16 6.49
N GLN A 18 13.99 2.30 6.51
CA GLN A 18 15.07 2.38 5.54
C GLN A 18 14.52 2.02 4.15
N GLU A 19 14.83 2.85 3.17
CA GLU A 19 14.34 2.69 1.80
C GLU A 19 15.45 2.30 0.83
N PHE A 20 15.06 1.53 -0.18
CA PHE A 20 15.94 1.00 -1.22
C PHE A 20 15.30 1.18 -2.59
N THR A 21 16.12 1.24 -3.63
CA THR A 21 15.66 1.35 -5.01
C THR A 21 16.26 0.27 -5.87
N GLU A 22 15.46 -0.30 -6.75
CA GLU A 22 15.94 -1.17 -7.81
C GLU A 22 15.47 -0.65 -9.15
N LYS A 23 16.32 -0.77 -10.18
CA LYS A 23 15.94 -0.38 -11.53
C LYS A 23 14.81 -1.26 -12.03
N ILE A 24 13.78 -0.66 -12.62
CA ILE A 24 12.69 -1.39 -13.25
C ILE A 24 13.28 -2.22 -14.40
N SER A 25 13.05 -3.52 -14.36
CA SER A 25 13.49 -4.48 -15.37
C SER A 25 12.38 -5.48 -15.63
N ASN A 26 12.41 -6.13 -16.79
CA ASN A 26 11.40 -7.13 -17.17
C ASN A 26 11.35 -8.33 -16.20
N ASN A 27 12.38 -8.52 -15.37
CA ASN A 27 12.49 -9.63 -14.42
C ASN A 27 11.95 -9.28 -13.03
N ASN A 28 11.71 -8.00 -12.74
CA ASN A 28 11.11 -7.55 -11.48
C ASN A 28 9.61 -7.41 -11.69
N VAL A 29 8.85 -8.42 -11.27
CA VAL A 29 7.39 -8.32 -11.32
C VAL A 29 6.93 -7.34 -10.24
N MET A 30 6.41 -6.20 -10.68
CA MET A 30 5.76 -5.24 -9.80
C MET A 30 4.29 -5.64 -9.65
N THR A 31 3.80 -5.72 -8.42
CA THR A 31 2.36 -5.86 -8.13
C THR A 31 1.57 -4.58 -8.43
N THR A 32 2.26 -3.52 -8.85
CA THR A 32 1.71 -2.22 -9.20
C THR A 32 2.28 -1.76 -10.55
N GLY A 33 1.81 -0.60 -11.05
CA GLY A 33 2.52 0.15 -12.08
C GLY A 33 3.75 0.89 -11.53
N PRO A 34 4.52 1.58 -12.41
CA PRO A 34 5.57 2.48 -11.97
C PRO A 34 4.96 3.69 -11.25
N SER A 35 5.69 4.23 -10.27
CA SER A 35 5.38 5.56 -9.75
C SER A 35 5.62 6.60 -10.84
N TYR A 36 4.90 7.72 -10.83
CA TYR A 36 5.08 8.77 -11.83
C TYR A 36 4.70 10.15 -11.30
N LEU A 37 5.18 11.17 -12.01
CA LEU A 37 4.79 12.56 -11.84
C LEU A 37 4.16 13.11 -13.12
N ARG A 38 3.39 14.19 -12.98
CA ARG A 38 2.90 15.01 -14.08
C ARG A 38 3.13 16.48 -13.75
N LYS A 39 3.64 17.24 -14.71
CA LYS A 39 3.78 18.71 -14.63
C LYS A 39 2.44 19.42 -14.91
N GLY A 40 1.38 19.00 -14.21
CA GLY A 40 0.00 19.46 -14.40
C GLY A 40 -0.93 18.36 -14.91
N ILE A 41 -2.25 18.56 -14.75
CA ILE A 41 -3.28 17.53 -14.98
C ILE A 41 -3.35 17.01 -16.43
N ALA A 42 -2.95 17.83 -17.41
CA ALA A 42 -2.97 17.48 -18.84
C ALA A 42 -1.59 17.04 -19.38
N ALA A 43 -0.53 17.14 -18.57
CA ALA A 43 0.81 16.76 -18.98
C ALA A 43 0.97 15.24 -19.06
N PRO A 44 1.84 14.70 -19.94
CA PRO A 44 2.15 13.27 -19.96
C PRO A 44 2.77 12.80 -18.64
N GLU A 45 2.69 11.48 -18.40
CA GLU A 45 3.35 10.85 -17.26
C GLU A 45 4.86 10.86 -17.43
N GLU A 46 5.57 11.25 -16.37
CA GLU A 46 7.00 11.08 -16.20
C GLU A 46 7.21 9.89 -15.24
N PRO A 47 7.31 8.65 -15.73
CA PRO A 47 7.44 7.46 -14.88
C PRO A 47 8.82 7.39 -14.25
N SER A 48 8.86 6.94 -12.99
CA SER A 48 10.10 6.57 -12.31
C SER A 48 10.75 5.38 -13.01
N LEU A 49 12.08 5.42 -13.12
CA LEU A 49 12.89 4.30 -13.60
C LEU A 49 13.18 3.25 -12.51
N PHE A 50 12.71 3.49 -11.29
CA PHE A 50 13.03 2.70 -10.11
C PHE A 50 11.77 2.23 -9.38
N THR A 51 11.82 0.99 -8.89
CA THR A 51 10.92 0.49 -7.85
C THR A 51 11.46 0.89 -6.49
N HIS A 52 10.61 1.44 -5.63
CA HIS A 52 10.97 1.84 -4.28
C HIS A 52 10.52 0.79 -3.27
N TYR A 53 11.44 0.39 -2.40
CA TYR A 53 11.20 -0.56 -1.34
C TYR A 53 11.41 0.06 0.04
N ALA A 54 10.60 -0.34 1.02
CA ALA A 54 10.82 -0.05 2.43
C ALA A 54 11.11 -1.35 3.20
N ALA A 55 12.19 -1.36 4.00
CA ALA A 55 12.60 -2.52 4.77
C ALA A 55 11.83 -2.63 6.09
N VAL A 56 11.04 -3.69 6.23
CA VAL A 56 10.32 -4.02 7.47
C VAL A 56 11.14 -5.03 8.26
N GLN A 57 11.52 -4.66 9.48
CA GLN A 57 12.37 -5.49 10.35
C GLN A 57 11.59 -6.58 11.08
N GLU A 58 10.42 -6.23 11.60
CA GLU A 58 9.66 -7.08 12.52
C GLU A 58 8.17 -7.11 12.14
N PHE A 59 7.59 -8.30 12.09
CA PHE A 59 6.13 -8.46 12.09
C PHE A 59 5.56 -8.01 13.42
N GLY A 60 4.24 -7.86 13.52
CA GLY A 60 3.62 -7.37 14.74
C GLY A 60 3.61 -5.84 14.87
N THR A 61 4.39 -5.13 14.03
CA THR A 61 4.72 -3.73 14.27
C THR A 61 3.69 -2.78 13.66
N ARG A 62 3.18 -1.86 14.49
CA ARG A 62 2.33 -0.76 14.02
C ARG A 62 3.16 0.23 13.20
N TYR A 63 2.54 0.76 12.16
CA TYR A 63 3.15 1.80 11.35
C TYR A 63 2.17 2.91 11.01
N THR A 64 2.72 4.01 10.50
CA THR A 64 1.96 5.16 10.02
C THR A 64 2.48 5.57 8.65
N ILE A 65 1.62 6.14 7.84
CA ILE A 65 1.92 6.57 6.48
C ILE A 65 1.98 8.09 6.48
N LYS A 66 3.09 8.68 6.09
CA LYS A 66 3.21 10.13 5.96
C LYS A 66 3.29 10.51 4.49
N VAL A 67 2.48 11.48 4.10
CA VAL A 67 2.50 12.08 2.76
C VAL A 67 2.85 13.56 2.87
N SER A 68 3.58 14.08 1.89
CA SER A 68 3.86 15.50 1.79
C SER A 68 3.90 15.98 0.34
N VAL A 69 3.63 17.27 0.17
CA VAL A 69 3.71 17.96 -1.12
C VAL A 69 4.65 19.15 -1.02
N PRO A 70 5.30 19.57 -2.12
CA PRO A 70 6.07 20.79 -2.12
C PRO A 70 5.17 22.02 -1.98
N PRO A 71 5.63 23.11 -1.32
CA PRO A 71 4.85 24.35 -1.19
C PRO A 71 4.41 24.92 -2.54
N SER A 72 5.24 24.81 -3.57
CA SER A 72 4.95 25.30 -4.93
C SER A 72 3.77 24.59 -5.61
N CYS A 73 3.41 23.38 -5.15
CA CYS A 73 2.30 22.62 -5.71
C CYS A 73 0.98 22.88 -4.98
N CYS A 74 0.94 23.70 -3.94
CA CYS A 74 -0.26 23.87 -3.13
C CYS A 74 -0.60 25.35 -2.91
N SER A 75 -1.82 25.76 -3.25
CA SER A 75 -2.36 27.09 -2.96
C SER A 75 -3.74 26.98 -2.31
N THR A 76 -4.29 28.09 -1.83
CA THR A 76 -5.63 28.13 -1.23
C THR A 76 -6.71 27.75 -2.27
N GLU A 77 -6.50 28.18 -3.51
CA GLU A 77 -7.37 27.94 -4.66
C GLU A 77 -7.15 26.55 -5.24
N ASN A 78 -5.94 26.01 -5.13
CA ASN A 78 -5.56 24.70 -5.67
C ASN A 78 -4.95 23.80 -4.58
N PRO A 79 -5.74 23.39 -3.56
CA PRO A 79 -5.34 22.39 -2.57
C PRO A 79 -5.08 21.03 -3.23
N ILE A 80 -4.45 20.13 -2.47
CA ILE A 80 -4.15 18.77 -2.93
C ILE A 80 -4.97 17.77 -2.13
N LYS A 81 -5.63 16.87 -2.84
CA LYS A 81 -6.34 15.72 -2.28
C LYS A 81 -5.52 14.46 -2.50
N VAL A 82 -5.28 13.70 -1.44
CA VAL A 82 -4.48 12.47 -1.50
C VAL A 82 -5.34 11.27 -1.15
N PHE A 83 -5.43 10.31 -2.07
CA PHE A 83 -6.01 9.00 -1.81
C PHE A 83 -4.91 8.00 -1.48
N LEU A 84 -5.15 7.20 -0.45
CA LEU A 84 -4.21 6.20 0.03
C LEU A 84 -4.81 4.81 -0.15
N TYR A 85 -4.05 3.94 -0.79
CA TYR A 85 -4.35 2.53 -0.95
C TYR A 85 -3.29 1.72 -0.23
N VAL A 86 -3.69 0.76 0.60
CA VAL A 86 -2.79 -0.11 1.35
C VAL A 86 -3.08 -1.55 0.94
N ASP A 87 -2.11 -2.21 0.31
CA ASP A 87 -2.32 -3.52 -0.34
C ASP A 87 -3.40 -3.53 -1.43
N GLY A 88 -3.71 -2.35 -1.98
CA GLY A 88 -4.82 -2.15 -2.92
C GLY A 88 -6.15 -1.80 -2.25
N GLU A 89 -6.25 -1.89 -0.92
CA GLU A 89 -7.46 -1.56 -0.16
C GLU A 89 -7.60 -0.06 0.09
N PHE A 90 -8.84 0.43 0.06
CA PHE A 90 -9.20 1.83 0.19
C PHE A 90 -10.38 2.01 1.14
N ASP A 91 -10.27 2.92 2.11
CA ASP A 91 -11.32 3.17 3.10
C ASP A 91 -12.26 4.33 2.73
N TYR A 92 -12.34 4.67 1.44
CA TYR A 92 -13.25 5.72 0.94
C TYR A 92 -13.06 7.10 1.58
N SER A 93 -11.84 7.38 2.03
CA SER A 93 -11.48 8.68 2.60
C SER A 93 -10.23 9.25 1.96
N TYR A 94 -9.91 10.50 2.28
CA TYR A 94 -8.78 11.18 1.69
C TYR A 94 -8.09 12.06 2.73
N THR A 95 -6.85 12.41 2.40
CA THR A 95 -6.08 13.41 3.12
C THR A 95 -6.13 14.72 2.32
N ASP A 96 -6.46 15.82 2.98
CA ASP A 96 -6.34 17.16 2.42
C ASP A 96 -4.99 17.79 2.80
N LEU A 97 -4.31 18.34 1.80
CA LEU A 97 -3.10 19.14 1.96
C LEU A 97 -3.36 20.53 1.38
N ASN A 98 -2.96 21.55 2.13
CA ASN A 98 -3.19 22.95 1.83
C ASN A 98 -1.97 23.79 2.27
N PRO A 99 -1.87 25.09 1.94
CA PRO A 99 -0.70 25.90 2.30
C PRO A 99 -0.34 25.94 3.79
N THR A 100 -1.31 25.68 4.67
CA THR A 100 -1.10 25.62 6.13
C THR A 100 -0.77 24.22 6.65
N LYS A 101 -0.91 23.19 5.79
CA LYS A 101 -0.73 21.77 6.10
C LYS A 101 -0.18 21.04 4.87
N LEU A 102 1.14 21.12 4.68
CA LEU A 102 1.84 20.52 3.52
C LEU A 102 2.19 19.04 3.71
N SER A 103 1.97 18.50 4.90
CA SER A 103 2.15 17.09 5.19
C SER A 103 1.08 16.58 6.16
N GLU A 104 0.74 15.32 6.05
CA GLU A 104 -0.16 14.63 6.98
C GLU A 104 0.34 13.22 7.25
N THR A 105 0.10 12.74 8.48
CA THR A 105 0.37 11.36 8.87
C THR A 105 -0.93 10.62 9.12
N ARG A 106 -1.10 9.48 8.44
CA ARG A 106 -2.24 8.58 8.57
C ARG A 106 -1.84 7.31 9.30
N THR A 107 -2.62 6.93 10.31
CA THR A 107 -2.29 5.79 11.19
C THR A 107 -3.21 4.59 11.00
N CYS A 108 -4.32 4.78 10.28
CA CYS A 108 -5.40 3.81 10.23
C CYS A 108 -6.34 4.02 9.04
N PHE A 109 -7.17 3.01 8.83
CA PHE A 109 -8.45 3.12 8.14
C PHE A 109 -9.61 3.19 9.12
N TRP A 110 -10.72 3.75 8.66
CA TRP A 110 -11.97 3.82 9.42
C TRP A 110 -13.04 2.96 8.76
N SER A 111 -13.89 2.32 9.58
CA SER A 111 -15.15 1.77 9.07
C SER A 111 -16.04 2.89 8.55
N LYS A 112 -16.94 2.54 7.62
CA LYS A 112 -17.97 3.43 7.08
C LYS A 112 -18.71 4.20 8.18
N ASN A 113 -19.15 3.48 9.21
CA ASN A 113 -19.93 4.05 10.32
C ASN A 113 -19.08 4.78 11.36
N ARG A 114 -17.75 4.85 11.17
CA ARG A 114 -16.76 5.40 12.10
C ARG A 114 -16.77 4.76 13.50
N ASP A 115 -17.37 3.58 13.63
CA ASP A 115 -17.48 2.80 14.86
C ASP A 115 -16.26 1.89 15.11
N LYS A 116 -15.37 1.75 14.12
CA LYS A 116 -14.12 0.98 14.21
C LYS A 116 -12.97 1.74 13.57
N ILE A 117 -11.81 1.66 14.22
CA ILE A 117 -10.51 2.10 13.72
C ILE A 117 -9.67 0.86 13.44
N TYR A 118 -9.07 0.82 12.26
CA TYR A 118 -8.22 -0.25 11.77
C TYR A 118 -6.79 0.27 11.70
N TYR A 119 -6.04 0.16 12.81
CA TYR A 119 -4.65 0.63 12.87
C TYR A 119 -3.75 -0.25 12.02
N PHE A 120 -2.90 0.37 11.21
CA PHE A 120 -2.02 -0.37 10.32
C PHE A 120 -0.93 -1.12 11.08
N LYS A 121 -0.75 -2.39 10.71
CA LYS A 121 0.22 -3.29 11.34
C LYS A 121 0.81 -4.22 10.29
N PHE A 122 2.12 -4.39 10.30
CA PHE A 122 2.77 -5.39 9.46
C PHE A 122 2.61 -6.78 10.06
N ASP A 123 2.07 -7.71 9.30
CA ASP A 123 1.91 -9.10 9.72
C ASP A 123 2.20 -10.05 8.54
N PRO A 124 2.38 -11.36 8.79
CA PRO A 124 2.56 -12.33 7.72
C PRO A 124 1.42 -12.30 6.71
N THR A 125 1.77 -12.49 5.44
CA THR A 125 0.78 -12.54 4.35
C THR A 125 -0.22 -13.67 4.58
N ILE A 126 -1.50 -13.35 4.44
CA ILE A 126 -2.58 -14.33 4.39
C ILE A 126 -2.70 -14.81 2.96
N TRP A 127 -2.37 -16.08 2.72
CA TRP A 127 -2.43 -16.68 1.40
C TRP A 127 -3.84 -17.19 1.10
N SER A 128 -4.30 -17.04 -0.15
CA SER A 128 -5.56 -17.67 -0.56
C SER A 128 -5.36 -19.18 -0.64
N GLU A 129 -6.17 -19.96 0.05
CA GLU A 129 -6.25 -21.39 -0.21
C GLU A 129 -6.84 -21.59 -1.61
N GLU A 130 -6.02 -22.00 -2.58
CA GLU A 130 -6.53 -22.41 -3.89
C GLU A 130 -7.38 -23.68 -3.73
N LYS A 131 -8.69 -23.49 -3.54
CA LYS A 131 -9.69 -24.51 -3.83
C LYS A 131 -10.60 -23.97 -4.92
N ASN A 132 -10.26 -24.34 -6.15
CA ASN A 132 -11.01 -24.12 -7.38
C ASN A 132 -11.07 -22.67 -7.86
N GLY A 133 -10.17 -22.33 -8.79
CA GLY A 133 -10.49 -21.41 -9.90
C GLY A 133 -11.18 -20.10 -9.52
N ILE A 134 -10.81 -19.47 -8.39
CA ILE A 134 -11.16 -18.08 -8.15
C ILE A 134 -10.39 -17.29 -9.20
N ASN A 135 -11.09 -17.00 -10.30
CA ASN A 135 -10.56 -16.38 -11.50
C ASN A 135 -9.56 -15.28 -11.16
N ASN A 136 -8.38 -15.32 -11.79
CA ASN A 136 -7.38 -14.24 -11.84
C ASN A 136 -7.99 -12.84 -12.15
N ILE A 137 -9.20 -12.82 -12.70
CA ILE A 137 -10.05 -11.64 -12.96
C ILE A 137 -10.47 -10.91 -11.66
N SER A 138 -10.66 -11.61 -10.54
CA SER A 138 -11.09 -10.98 -9.27
C SER A 138 -9.96 -10.17 -8.61
N ILE A 139 -8.72 -10.68 -8.66
CA ILE A 139 -7.53 -9.96 -8.17
C ILE A 139 -7.17 -8.80 -9.10
N GLN A 140 -7.28 -8.99 -10.43
CA GLN A 140 -7.10 -7.90 -11.40
C GLN A 140 -8.17 -6.81 -11.29
N LYS A 141 -9.42 -7.16 -10.90
CA LYS A 141 -10.47 -6.16 -10.59
C LYS A 141 -10.25 -5.47 -9.24
N ARG A 142 -9.66 -6.16 -8.25
CA ARG A 142 -9.39 -5.59 -6.92
C ARG A 142 -8.18 -4.65 -6.89
N CYS A 143 -7.22 -4.78 -7.81
CA CYS A 143 -6.00 -3.96 -7.83
C CYS A 143 -5.97 -2.92 -8.97
N LEU A 144 -7.08 -2.21 -9.21
CA LEU A 144 -7.09 -1.06 -10.14
C LEU A 144 -6.15 0.06 -9.67
N PHE A 145 -6.01 0.21 -8.35
CA PHE A 145 -5.14 1.18 -7.71
C PHE A 145 -4.28 0.51 -6.65
N GLY A 146 -2.98 0.81 -6.66
CA GLY A 146 -2.00 0.12 -5.82
C GLY A 146 -1.94 -1.38 -6.08
N GLY A 147 -1.53 -2.14 -5.07
CA GLY A 147 -1.40 -3.58 -5.15
C GLY A 147 -0.79 -4.21 -3.90
N PRO A 148 -0.79 -5.55 -3.80
CA PRO A 148 -0.29 -6.28 -2.65
C PRO A 148 1.14 -5.91 -2.24
N GLY A 149 1.35 -5.80 -0.93
CA GLY A 149 2.65 -5.47 -0.34
C GLY A 149 3.13 -4.07 -0.70
N ALA A 150 2.22 -3.13 -0.92
CA ALA A 150 2.54 -1.76 -1.28
C ALA A 150 1.57 -0.76 -0.66
N ILE A 151 2.11 0.41 -0.32
CA ILE A 151 1.31 1.60 -0.02
C ILE A 151 1.37 2.50 -1.24
N SER A 152 0.21 2.88 -1.74
CA SER A 152 0.08 3.73 -2.91
C SER A 152 -0.62 5.03 -2.59
N ALA A 153 -0.03 6.14 -3.01
CA ALA A 153 -0.57 7.48 -2.80
C ALA A 153 -0.82 8.15 -4.15
N TYR A 154 -2.03 8.68 -4.32
CA TYR A 154 -2.45 9.37 -5.54
C TYR A 154 -2.80 10.81 -5.19
N PHE A 155 -2.05 11.77 -5.73
CA PHE A 155 -2.16 13.18 -5.42
C PHE A 155 -2.92 13.88 -6.54
N TYR A 156 -4.07 14.47 -6.23
CA TYR A 156 -4.92 15.18 -7.18
C TYR A 156 -5.02 16.65 -6.83
N ARG A 157 -5.19 17.49 -7.86
CA ARG A 157 -5.74 18.83 -7.66
C ARG A 157 -7.17 18.74 -7.17
N ALA A 158 -7.56 19.68 -6.33
CA ALA A 158 -8.90 19.79 -5.82
C ALA A 158 -9.31 21.24 -5.67
N GLU A 159 -10.61 21.48 -5.61
CA GLU A 159 -11.21 22.76 -5.28
C GLU A 159 -11.96 22.67 -3.94
N ARG A 160 -11.99 23.78 -3.19
CA ARG A 160 -12.73 23.83 -1.93
C ARG A 160 -14.20 24.13 -2.20
N VAL A 161 -15.10 23.27 -1.74
CA VAL A 161 -16.54 23.46 -1.89
C VAL A 161 -17.26 23.39 -0.54
N PRO A 162 -18.36 24.16 -0.35
CA PRO A 162 -19.30 23.93 0.75
C PRO A 162 -19.76 22.47 0.74
N TRP A 163 -20.02 21.90 1.92
CA TRP A 163 -20.33 20.47 2.04
C TRP A 163 -21.63 20.10 1.30
N ASN A 164 -21.48 19.42 0.17
CA ASN A 164 -22.56 18.70 -0.50
C ASN A 164 -21.98 17.46 -1.19
N VAL A 165 -21.57 16.46 -0.41
CA VAL A 165 -21.02 15.20 -0.93
C VAL A 165 -21.84 14.02 -0.48
N SER A 166 -22.07 13.11 -1.42
CA SER A 166 -22.69 11.81 -1.15
C SER A 166 -21.90 11.05 -0.08
N PRO A 167 -22.57 10.30 0.79
CA PRO A 167 -21.88 9.39 1.68
C PRO A 167 -21.06 8.37 0.87
N PRO A 168 -19.97 7.83 1.44
CA PRO A 168 -19.25 6.74 0.79
C PRO A 168 -20.18 5.54 0.57
N PRO A 169 -19.90 4.69 -0.44
CA PRO A 169 -20.66 3.47 -0.65
C PRO A 169 -20.58 2.56 0.59
N ASP A 170 -21.36 1.49 0.59
CA ASP A 170 -21.18 0.48 1.62
C ASP A 170 -19.84 -0.24 1.41
N TYR A 171 -19.02 -0.30 2.45
CA TYR A 171 -17.70 -0.94 2.40
C TYR A 171 -17.29 -1.47 3.76
N ASP A 172 -16.48 -2.52 3.73
CA ASP A 172 -15.80 -3.08 4.88
C ASP A 172 -14.29 -3.06 4.67
N VAL A 173 -13.56 -2.81 5.75
CA VAL A 173 -12.10 -2.89 5.74
C VAL A 173 -11.68 -4.32 6.05
N GLU A 174 -11.11 -4.98 5.05
CA GLU A 174 -10.63 -6.36 5.14
C GLU A 174 -9.12 -6.43 4.94
N SER A 175 -8.47 -7.40 5.59
CA SER A 175 -7.05 -7.67 5.33
C SER A 175 -6.88 -8.32 3.96
N ALA A 176 -5.83 -7.91 3.24
CA ALA A 176 -5.57 -8.43 1.91
C ALA A 176 -5.24 -9.93 1.95
N VAL A 177 -5.98 -10.71 1.15
CA VAL A 177 -5.70 -12.13 0.89
C VAL A 177 -5.01 -12.24 -0.46
N ILE A 178 -3.80 -12.80 -0.46
CA ILE A 178 -2.91 -12.78 -1.62
C ILE A 178 -2.85 -14.19 -2.24
N PRO A 179 -3.04 -14.34 -3.56
CA PRO A 179 -2.78 -15.62 -4.23
C PRO A 179 -1.31 -15.97 -4.12
N GLU A 180 -0.96 -17.25 -3.94
CA GLU A 180 0.44 -17.65 -3.97
C GLU A 180 0.86 -17.99 -5.41
N ASN A 181 1.62 -17.10 -6.05
CA ASN A 181 2.17 -17.32 -7.39
C ASN A 181 3.55 -16.67 -7.55
N ASN A 182 4.17 -16.81 -8.73
CA ASN A 182 5.52 -16.28 -8.99
C ASN A 182 5.66 -14.76 -8.78
N ASP A 183 4.58 -14.02 -8.99
CA ASP A 183 4.55 -12.54 -8.93
C ASP A 183 4.42 -12.04 -7.48
N THR A 184 3.84 -12.87 -6.62
CA THR A 184 3.42 -12.50 -5.25
C THR A 184 4.18 -13.24 -4.17
N ARG A 185 4.87 -14.35 -4.48
CA ARG A 185 5.62 -15.18 -3.51
C ARG A 185 6.64 -14.39 -2.68
N ALA A 186 7.16 -13.28 -3.21
CA ALA A 186 8.10 -12.40 -2.52
C ALA A 186 7.44 -11.53 -1.44
N ILE A 187 6.12 -11.37 -1.48
CA ILE A 187 5.32 -10.61 -0.53
C ILE A 187 5.03 -11.51 0.66
N LYS A 188 6.02 -11.68 1.53
CA LYS A 188 5.87 -12.49 2.76
C LYS A 188 5.22 -11.74 3.91
N LEU A 189 4.94 -10.44 3.73
CA LEU A 189 4.19 -9.63 4.68
C LEU A 189 3.23 -8.68 3.98
N THR A 190 2.09 -8.44 4.61
CA THR A 190 1.05 -7.49 4.21
C THR A 190 0.60 -6.68 5.42
N THR A 191 -0.34 -5.76 5.20
CA THR A 191 -0.99 -5.01 6.27
C THR A 191 -2.15 -5.80 6.81
N GLN A 192 -2.12 -6.01 8.11
CA GLN A 192 -3.28 -6.39 8.90
C GLN A 192 -3.66 -5.22 9.80
N TYR A 193 -4.80 -5.37 10.47
CA TYR A 193 -5.38 -4.28 11.25
C TYR A 193 -5.53 -4.66 12.71
N GLU A 194 -5.01 -3.81 13.59
CA GLU A 194 -5.41 -3.85 14.99
C GLU A 194 -6.68 -3.01 15.16
N VAL A 195 -7.79 -3.68 15.49
CA VAL A 195 -9.11 -3.06 15.49
C VAL A 195 -9.46 -2.49 16.86
N ARG A 196 -9.86 -1.20 16.89
CA ARG A 196 -10.40 -0.54 18.08
C ARG A 196 -11.83 -0.08 17.82
N ARG A 197 -12.77 -0.45 18.70
CA ARG A 197 -14.14 0.08 18.67
C ARG A 197 -14.19 1.51 19.20
N VAL A 198 -15.05 2.33 18.61
CA VAL A 198 -15.29 3.72 19.01
C VAL A 198 -16.70 3.82 19.57
N PRO A 199 -16.84 4.13 20.87
CA PRO A 199 -18.15 4.36 21.45
C PRO A 199 -18.72 5.69 20.92
N ASN A 200 -20.02 5.70 20.61
CA ASN A 200 -20.76 6.88 20.14
C ASN A 200 -20.08 7.58 18.95
N PRO A 201 -19.96 6.91 17.79
CA PRO A 201 -19.29 7.49 16.62
C PRO A 201 -20.01 8.76 16.16
N SER A 202 -19.25 9.84 15.98
CA SER A 202 -19.74 11.09 15.41
C SER A 202 -19.13 11.33 14.03
N ILE A 203 -19.97 11.53 13.02
CA ILE A 203 -19.53 11.96 11.70
C ILE A 203 -19.63 13.49 11.66
N THR A 204 -18.52 14.17 11.90
CA THR A 204 -18.47 15.63 11.82
C THR A 204 -18.48 16.06 10.35
N ARG A 205 -19.44 16.92 9.97
CA ARG A 205 -19.55 17.47 8.62
C ARG A 205 -18.77 18.78 8.54
N PHE A 206 -17.81 18.88 7.62
CA PHE A 206 -17.00 20.09 7.38
C PHE A 206 -16.99 20.42 5.89
N SER A 207 -16.56 21.61 5.47
CA SER A 207 -16.28 21.88 4.04
C SER A 207 -15.36 20.81 3.46
N THR A 208 -15.58 20.40 2.21
CA THR A 208 -14.86 19.30 1.57
C THR A 208 -14.07 19.80 0.37
N TYR A 209 -13.13 18.97 -0.08
CA TYR A 209 -12.36 19.20 -1.29
C TYR A 209 -12.89 18.28 -2.40
N LEU A 210 -13.43 18.88 -3.45
CA LEU A 210 -13.85 18.16 -4.65
C LEU A 210 -12.63 17.98 -5.55
N GLN A 211 -12.35 16.74 -5.95
CA GLN A 211 -11.26 16.46 -6.87
C GLN A 211 -11.56 17.10 -8.23
N GLU A 212 -10.59 17.83 -8.79
CA GLU A 212 -10.70 18.32 -10.16
C GLU A 212 -10.76 17.15 -11.15
N LYS A 213 -11.59 17.26 -12.19
CA LYS A 213 -11.62 16.26 -13.27
C LYS A 213 -10.23 16.17 -13.90
N GLY A 214 -9.65 14.96 -13.90
CA GLY A 214 -8.36 14.72 -14.54
C GLY A 214 -7.53 13.64 -13.86
N TYR A 215 -6.28 13.55 -14.30
CA TYR A 215 -5.29 12.59 -13.81
C TYR A 215 -4.58 13.10 -12.55
N PRO A 216 -4.06 12.20 -11.70
CA PRO A 216 -3.26 12.61 -10.55
C PRO A 216 -1.97 13.32 -11.00
N LEU A 217 -1.56 14.33 -10.24
CA LEU A 217 -0.29 15.03 -10.40
C LEU A 217 0.90 14.15 -10.03
N ALA A 218 0.71 13.23 -9.09
CA ALA A 218 1.74 12.32 -8.63
C ALA A 218 1.09 10.99 -8.21
N VAL A 219 1.76 9.88 -8.54
CA VAL A 219 1.40 8.54 -8.09
C VAL A 219 2.64 7.86 -7.55
N PHE A 220 2.58 7.47 -6.29
CA PHE A 220 3.69 6.88 -5.56
C PHE A 220 3.31 5.46 -5.16
N HIS A 221 4.21 4.51 -5.38
CA HIS A 221 4.10 3.12 -4.97
C HIS A 221 5.32 2.78 -4.13
N LEU A 222 5.15 2.64 -2.82
CA LEU A 222 6.20 2.23 -1.89
C LEU A 222 5.95 0.80 -1.45
N HIS A 223 6.77 -0.13 -1.96
CA HIS A 223 6.64 -1.55 -1.69
C HIS A 223 7.35 -1.92 -0.40
N TYR A 224 6.64 -2.36 0.61
CA TYR A 224 7.29 -2.80 1.83
C TYR A 224 7.64 -4.30 1.73
N ARG A 225 8.85 -4.67 2.17
CA ARG A 225 9.35 -6.05 2.12
C ARG A 225 10.09 -6.37 3.40
N ALA A 226 10.16 -7.66 3.73
CA ALA A 226 10.93 -8.10 4.88
C ALA A 226 12.40 -7.72 4.67
N ALA A 227 13.04 -7.19 5.71
CA ALA A 227 14.46 -6.83 5.67
C ALA A 227 15.34 -7.98 5.18
N ALA A 228 15.01 -9.22 5.56
CA ALA A 228 15.70 -10.42 5.10
C ALA A 228 15.62 -10.64 3.58
N TRP A 229 14.47 -10.32 2.96
CA TRP A 229 14.30 -10.43 1.50
C TRP A 229 15.18 -9.43 0.77
N LEU A 230 15.26 -8.19 1.26
CA LEU A 230 16.14 -7.16 0.70
C LEU A 230 17.62 -7.52 0.86
N ARG A 231 18.02 -8.07 2.03
CA ARG A 231 19.39 -8.58 2.26
C ARG A 231 19.76 -9.70 1.30
N ALA A 232 18.85 -10.65 1.06
CA ALA A 232 19.07 -11.73 0.10
C ALA A 232 19.28 -11.24 -1.34
N ARG A 233 18.83 -10.01 -1.66
CA ARG A 233 19.06 -9.33 -2.94
C ARG A 233 20.31 -8.44 -2.96
N GLY A 234 21.11 -8.46 -1.89
CA GLY A 234 22.37 -7.72 -1.78
C GLY A 234 22.24 -6.30 -1.24
N HIS A 235 21.07 -5.89 -0.73
CA HIS A 235 20.92 -4.58 -0.09
C HIS A 235 21.51 -4.58 1.32
N ASP A 236 22.20 -3.49 1.68
CA ASP A 236 22.74 -3.28 3.02
C ASP A 236 21.63 -2.80 3.99
N VAL A 237 20.86 -3.75 4.50
CA VAL A 237 19.82 -3.51 5.50
C VAL A 237 20.38 -3.84 6.88
N ALA A 238 20.33 -2.87 7.80
CA ALA A 238 20.75 -3.09 9.17
C ALA A 238 19.98 -4.27 9.80
N PHE A 239 20.68 -5.11 10.57
CA PHE A 239 20.02 -6.13 11.37
C PHE A 239 19.20 -5.47 12.50
N PRO A 240 18.05 -6.05 12.87
CA PRO A 240 17.33 -5.58 14.03
C PRO A 240 18.27 -5.66 15.24
N ARG A 241 18.35 -4.59 16.03
CA ARG A 241 19.12 -4.62 17.27
C ARG A 241 18.48 -5.68 18.16
N PRO A 242 19.24 -6.59 18.78
CA PRO A 242 18.66 -7.53 19.73
C PRO A 242 17.97 -6.75 20.83
N THR A 243 16.64 -6.85 20.87
CA THR A 243 15.85 -6.32 21.98
C THR A 243 16.19 -7.16 23.19
N ASN A 244 16.97 -6.60 24.12
CA ASN A 244 17.26 -7.21 25.42
C ASN A 244 15.98 -7.22 26.29
N GLN A 245 14.98 -8.01 25.88
CA GLN A 245 13.82 -8.40 26.68
C GLN A 245 13.50 -9.88 26.44
N LEU A 246 14.52 -10.73 26.53
CA LEU A 246 14.32 -12.04 27.15
C LEU A 246 14.56 -11.83 28.64
N THR A 247 13.51 -11.51 29.40
CA THR A 247 13.48 -11.92 30.80
C THR A 247 13.57 -13.44 30.78
N MET A 248 14.79 -13.93 30.96
CA MET A 248 15.07 -15.29 31.43
C MET A 248 14.26 -15.46 32.71
N ILE A 249 13.06 -16.01 32.60
CA ILE A 249 12.45 -16.70 33.73
C ILE A 249 13.29 -17.96 33.88
N SER A 250 14.30 -17.89 34.75
CA SER A 250 15.02 -19.06 35.23
C SER A 250 14.06 -19.89 36.07
N ASN A 251 13.21 -20.68 35.42
CA ASN A 251 12.60 -21.81 36.08
C ASN A 251 13.60 -22.96 35.93
N ASN A 252 14.39 -23.16 36.98
CA ASN A 252 15.02 -24.44 37.25
C ASN A 252 13.89 -25.49 37.29
N VAL A 253 13.76 -26.22 36.19
CA VAL A 253 13.12 -27.53 36.21
C VAL A 253 14.18 -28.47 35.67
N ASP A 254 14.86 -29.13 36.59
CA ASP A 254 15.61 -30.35 36.32
C ASP A 254 14.66 -31.32 35.62
N LEU A 255 14.94 -31.65 34.37
CA LEU A 255 14.36 -32.79 33.68
C LEU A 255 15.46 -33.46 32.88
N GLU A 256 15.72 -34.68 33.34
CA GLU A 256 16.77 -35.60 32.93
C GLU A 256 16.71 -35.97 31.44
N HIS A 257 17.88 -36.43 30.97
CA HIS A 257 18.10 -37.29 29.82
C HIS A 257 16.86 -37.91 29.16
N ASN A 258 16.68 -37.63 27.86
CA ASN A 258 16.50 -38.69 26.87
C ASN A 258 16.77 -38.19 25.45
N GLY A 259 17.57 -38.97 24.71
CA GLY A 259 18.20 -38.58 23.46
C GLY A 259 17.24 -38.38 22.29
N ILE A 260 17.60 -37.41 21.44
CA ILE A 260 17.10 -37.30 20.07
C ILE A 260 18.32 -37.21 19.14
N LYS A 261 18.45 -38.25 18.29
CA LYS A 261 19.45 -38.36 17.23
C LYS A 261 19.36 -37.16 16.29
N ARG A 262 20.49 -36.52 16.00
CA ARG A 262 20.64 -35.60 14.86
C ARG A 262 20.78 -36.43 13.59
N GLU A 263 19.74 -36.50 12.78
CA GLU A 263 19.88 -36.93 11.38
C GLU A 263 20.28 -35.76 10.49
N ARG A 264 21.21 -36.04 9.59
CA ARG A 264 21.78 -35.11 8.60
C ARG A 264 20.84 -35.07 7.40
N ILE A 265 20.24 -33.92 7.11
CA ILE A 265 19.47 -33.72 5.88
C ILE A 265 20.46 -33.42 4.76
N GLU A 266 20.66 -34.37 3.84
CA GLU A 266 21.35 -34.16 2.57
C GLU A 266 20.36 -33.60 1.55
N ILE A 267 20.60 -32.39 1.07
CA ILE A 267 19.87 -31.79 -0.05
C ILE A 267 20.53 -32.29 -1.34
N LYS A 268 19.77 -33.03 -2.15
CA LYS A 268 20.17 -33.37 -3.53
C LYS A 268 19.76 -32.21 -4.45
N GLU A 269 20.72 -31.70 -5.22
CA GLU A 269 20.47 -30.84 -6.37
C GLU A 269 19.80 -31.68 -7.47
N GLU A 270 18.65 -31.25 -7.97
CA GLU A 270 18.07 -31.74 -9.22
C GLU A 270 18.22 -30.66 -10.30
N SER A 271 18.55 -31.16 -11.50
CA SER A 271 19.09 -30.48 -12.67
C SER A 271 18.04 -29.73 -13.50
N ASP A 272 18.54 -28.75 -14.26
CA ASP A 272 17.87 -27.91 -15.23
C ASP A 272 16.98 -28.69 -16.22
N ASP A 273 15.69 -28.30 -16.29
CA ASP A 273 14.81 -28.65 -17.39
C ASP A 273 14.30 -27.39 -18.11
N GLU A 274 14.14 -27.56 -19.42
CA GLU A 274 14.23 -26.57 -20.48
C GLU A 274 13.13 -25.48 -20.48
N VAL A 275 13.56 -24.24 -20.76
CA VAL A 275 12.67 -23.09 -21.00
C VAL A 275 12.16 -23.12 -22.45
N VAL A 276 10.89 -23.49 -22.63
CA VAL A 276 10.17 -23.29 -23.90
C VAL A 276 9.62 -21.87 -23.96
N ILE A 277 10.13 -21.11 -24.93
CA ILE A 277 9.81 -19.71 -25.22
C ILE A 277 8.45 -19.63 -25.94
N PHE A 278 7.53 -18.81 -25.42
CA PHE A 278 6.41 -18.28 -26.21
C PHE A 278 6.49 -16.76 -26.33
N ASN A 279 6.90 -16.32 -27.52
CA ASN A 279 6.75 -14.96 -28.00
C ASN A 279 5.29 -14.68 -28.42
N ASN A 280 4.92 -13.39 -28.31
CA ASN A 280 3.74 -12.71 -28.86
C ASN A 280 2.44 -12.75 -28.04
N ILE A 281 2.14 -11.63 -27.35
CA ILE A 281 0.78 -11.05 -27.36
C ILE A 281 0.88 -9.52 -27.43
N LYS A 282 0.43 -8.95 -28.57
CA LYS A 282 0.12 -7.53 -28.76
C LYS A 282 -0.95 -7.10 -27.77
N ARG A 283 -0.71 -6.01 -27.02
CA ARG A 283 -1.72 -5.37 -26.17
C ARG A 283 -2.87 -4.81 -27.04
N PRO A 284 -4.15 -5.15 -26.79
CA PRO A 284 -5.25 -4.38 -27.35
C PRO A 284 -5.40 -3.06 -26.54
N LYS A 285 -5.58 -1.94 -27.25
CA LYS A 285 -6.08 -0.70 -26.66
C LYS A 285 -7.44 -1.00 -26.03
N ARG A 286 -7.60 -0.79 -24.72
CA ARG A 286 -8.90 -0.76 -24.06
C ARG A 286 -9.20 0.68 -23.64
N GLU A 287 -10.30 1.20 -24.19
CA GLU A 287 -10.98 2.38 -23.67
C GLU A 287 -11.33 2.14 -22.20
N GLN A 288 -10.88 3.03 -21.34
CA GLN A 288 -11.29 3.06 -19.94
C GLN A 288 -12.64 3.76 -19.88
N ASN A 289 -13.70 3.00 -19.66
CA ASN A 289 -14.95 3.57 -19.18
C ASN A 289 -14.70 4.07 -17.76
N HIS A 290 -14.51 5.38 -17.64
CA HIS A 290 -14.46 6.07 -16.36
C HIS A 290 -15.89 6.17 -15.86
N GLU A 291 -16.17 5.62 -14.68
CA GLU A 291 -17.40 5.89 -13.97
C GLU A 291 -17.31 7.32 -13.44
N VAL A 292 -17.71 8.27 -14.29
CA VAL A 292 -17.89 9.66 -13.89
C VAL A 292 -19.22 9.74 -13.17
N ILE A 293 -19.20 9.96 -11.85
CA ILE A 293 -20.40 10.38 -11.14
C ILE A 293 -20.68 11.83 -11.56
N VAL A 294 -21.46 12.00 -12.62
CA VAL A 294 -22.11 13.26 -13.00
C VAL A 294 -23.52 13.19 -12.44
N ILE A 295 -23.89 14.13 -11.57
CA ILE A 295 -25.29 14.33 -11.19
C ILE A 295 -25.81 15.45 -12.08
N SER A 296 -26.74 15.13 -12.98
CA SER A 296 -27.57 16.11 -13.67
C SER A 296 -28.55 16.72 -12.67
N SER A 297 -28.70 18.04 -12.73
CA SER A 297 -29.84 18.74 -12.17
C SER A 297 -30.99 18.63 -13.17
N ASP A 298 -31.86 17.66 -12.98
CA ASP A 298 -33.19 17.70 -13.57
C ASP A 298 -34.02 18.64 -12.70
N GLU A 299 -33.95 19.93 -13.01
CA GLU A 299 -35.00 20.88 -12.64
C GLU A 299 -35.89 21.04 -13.86
N ASP A 300 -37.03 20.35 -13.85
CA ASP A 300 -38.21 20.75 -14.61
C ASP A 300 -39.46 20.49 -13.74
N GLU A 301 -40.32 21.52 -13.76
CA GLU A 301 -41.73 21.60 -13.35
C GLU A 301 -42.07 21.89 -11.87
N ASP A 302 -42.24 23.19 -11.56
CA ASP A 302 -43.57 23.83 -11.39
C ASP A 302 -43.51 25.36 -11.63
#